data_AF-A0A1Q2CQS4-F1
#
_entry.id   AF-A0A1Q2CQS4-F1
#
_cell.length_a   1.000
_cell.length_b   1.000
_cell.length_c   1.000
_cell.angle_alpha   90.00
_cell.angle_beta   90.00
_cell.angle_gamma   90.00
#
_symmetry.space_group_name_H-M   'P 1'
#
loop_
_entity.id
_entity.type
_entity.pdbx_description
1 polymer ?
#
loop_
_entity_poly.entity_id
_entity_poly.type
_entity_poly.pdbx_seq_one_letter_code
_entity_poly.pdbx_strand_id
1 'polypeptide(L)'
;MKQLVYGSADQIAGRDVGGWGVLHTTGGIGQEEGEALLKLTSVAMPSTLPQFPSAQQLQQRAVRFRIGPLGEGFAACRSVEAGTDHTGRPGNVVSHCAVIDARPTLRPVDWFFSPGWVTPYGSRQVAEAVPPAELPAPRGWEDTAAWLRADPSRTARIRWVVDLALTQLLGQERLVLVGPTAAECAHWISMLSWVLDPGTANLVRICIGEDPRSAIEQLATIPVVVAVTAPLDPKTLRGVPQMDLSWHVEQESTDDGARWRLPDGSVAGRSNAAGLVVDLAYAEPDVALAVFAKRDEFIARYLDAGNEFQPKDYLAFLQAAWLTTPGAQVLARSEPIRFLLDSVSDEIRRWDEFAALATEVGVPVPTDSPAEDVSVYSMAPEVVDPWQVDDEPTGLEAALIGAAALGKAGVDVERLLAEGGLAERIDEQPEELRQAMRDIVAALEPHATIHGEDL
;
A
#
# COMPACT_ATOMS: atom_id res chain seq x y z
N MET A 1 23.50 -11.38 11.26
CA MET A 1 22.61 -10.93 10.17
C MET A 1 23.37 -10.86 8.85
N LYS A 2 22.71 -11.04 7.71
CA LYS A 2 23.32 -10.96 6.36
C LYS A 2 23.21 -9.53 5.82
N GLN A 3 24.34 -8.84 5.64
CA GLN A 3 24.36 -7.42 5.23
C GLN A 3 25.51 -7.12 4.28
N LEU A 4 25.33 -6.14 3.39
CA LEU A 4 26.38 -5.61 2.53
C LEU A 4 26.40 -4.09 2.50
N VAL A 5 27.58 -3.51 2.28
CA VAL A 5 27.75 -2.09 1.90
C VAL A 5 28.17 -2.04 0.45
N TYR A 6 27.49 -1.24 -0.34
CA TYR A 6 27.77 -0.99 -1.74
C TYR A 6 28.05 0.50 -1.96
N GLY A 7 29.08 0.84 -2.73
CA GLY A 7 29.45 2.22 -2.99
C GLY A 7 30.59 2.35 -3.98
N SER A 8 31.01 3.58 -4.24
CA SER A 8 32.21 3.89 -5.01
C SER A 8 33.38 4.19 -4.07
N ALA A 9 34.45 3.41 -4.16
CA ALA A 9 35.67 3.58 -3.38
C ALA A 9 36.92 3.14 -4.17
N ASP A 10 38.08 3.60 -3.72
CA ASP A 10 39.37 3.05 -4.12
C ASP A 10 39.65 1.75 -3.35
N GLN A 11 40.29 0.78 -4.02
CA GLN A 11 40.71 -0.49 -3.42
C GLN A 11 39.56 -1.32 -2.82
N ILE A 12 38.53 -1.56 -3.63
CA ILE A 12 37.56 -2.61 -3.34
C ILE A 12 38.29 -3.95 -3.32
N ALA A 13 38.09 -4.75 -2.26
CA ALA A 13 38.78 -6.04 -2.11
C ALA A 13 38.64 -6.91 -3.37
N GLY A 14 39.78 -7.31 -3.95
CA GLY A 14 39.84 -8.07 -5.20
C GLY A 14 39.78 -7.24 -6.49
N ARG A 15 39.90 -5.90 -6.43
CA ARG A 15 39.98 -5.01 -7.59
C ARG A 15 41.12 -4.00 -7.47
N ASP A 16 41.89 -3.85 -8.54
CA ASP A 16 43.01 -2.90 -8.64
C ASP A 16 42.58 -1.49 -9.09
N VAL A 17 41.35 -1.33 -9.57
CA VAL A 17 40.81 -0.06 -10.10
C VAL A 17 39.59 0.37 -9.27
N GLY A 18 39.55 1.65 -8.89
CA GLY A 18 38.42 2.26 -8.19
C GLY A 18 37.14 2.23 -9.03
N GLY A 19 35.98 2.17 -8.36
CA GLY A 19 34.68 2.12 -9.03
C GLY A 19 33.57 1.61 -8.13
N TRP A 20 32.41 1.32 -8.71
CA TRP A 20 31.25 0.81 -7.99
C TRP A 20 31.39 -0.67 -7.66
N GLY A 21 31.11 -1.03 -6.40
CA GLY A 21 31.08 -2.42 -5.98
C GLY A 21 30.71 -2.61 -4.51
N VAL A 22 30.69 -3.88 -4.11
CA VAL A 22 30.49 -4.27 -2.71
C VAL A 22 31.78 -3.99 -1.93
N LEU A 23 31.69 -3.09 -0.95
CA LEU A 23 32.79 -2.70 -0.09
C LEU A 23 32.99 -3.70 1.05
N HIS A 24 31.89 -4.21 1.60
CA HIS A 24 31.89 -5.13 2.74
C HIS A 24 30.67 -6.04 2.71
N THR A 25 30.82 -7.27 3.22
CA THR A 25 29.73 -8.23 3.44
C THR A 25 29.82 -8.86 4.83
N THR A 26 28.68 -9.28 5.39
CA THR A 26 28.58 -10.00 6.67
C THR A 26 27.58 -11.15 6.56
N GLY A 27 27.72 -12.17 7.41
CA GLY A 27 26.72 -13.23 7.57
C GLY A 27 26.66 -14.29 6.46
N GLY A 28 27.60 -14.30 5.51
CA GLY A 28 27.66 -15.30 4.44
C GLY A 28 26.48 -15.18 3.47
N ILE A 29 26.45 -14.09 2.70
CA ILE A 29 25.42 -13.81 1.70
C ILE A 29 25.51 -14.83 0.56
N GLY A 30 24.43 -15.58 0.31
CA GLY A 30 24.31 -16.46 -0.84
C GLY A 30 24.15 -15.68 -2.15
N GLN A 31 24.28 -16.35 -3.29
CA GLN A 31 24.18 -15.68 -4.59
C GLN A 31 22.82 -14.99 -4.81
N GLU A 32 21.72 -15.69 -4.54
CA GLU A 32 20.35 -15.16 -4.72
C GLU A 32 20.11 -13.93 -3.83
N GLU A 33 20.49 -14.01 -2.56
CA GLU A 33 20.37 -12.91 -1.60
C GLU A 33 21.23 -11.71 -2.04
N GLY A 34 22.46 -11.97 -2.52
CA GLY A 34 23.34 -10.94 -3.04
C GLY A 34 22.75 -10.23 -4.26
N GLU A 35 22.21 -10.98 -5.23
CA GLU A 35 21.54 -10.43 -6.40
C GLU A 35 20.29 -9.61 -6.01
N ALA A 36 19.49 -10.10 -5.07
CA ALA A 36 18.32 -9.39 -4.55
C ALA A 36 18.70 -8.05 -3.89
N LEU A 37 19.73 -8.04 -3.02
CA LEU A 37 20.20 -6.83 -2.37
C LEU A 37 20.80 -5.84 -3.38
N LEU A 38 21.59 -6.31 -4.35
CA LEU A 38 22.20 -5.44 -5.37
C LEU A 38 21.16 -4.74 -6.24
N LYS A 39 20.02 -5.38 -6.56
CA LYS A 39 18.90 -4.77 -7.30
C LYS A 39 18.26 -3.58 -6.56
N LEU A 40 18.44 -3.48 -5.24
CA LEU A 40 17.89 -2.41 -4.41
C LEU A 40 18.88 -1.25 -4.19
N THR A 41 20.15 -1.42 -4.56
CA THR A 41 21.18 -0.37 -4.41
C THR A 41 20.91 0.83 -5.33
N SER A 42 21.55 1.96 -5.01
CA SER A 42 21.51 3.16 -5.85
C SER A 42 22.92 3.63 -6.18
N VAL A 43 23.13 4.00 -7.45
CA VAL A 43 24.41 4.54 -7.95
C VAL A 43 24.34 6.04 -8.22
N ALA A 44 23.17 6.65 -8.07
CA ALA A 44 22.94 8.06 -8.30
C ALA A 44 21.81 8.56 -7.40
N MET A 45 22.01 9.75 -6.84
CA MET A 45 21.03 10.51 -6.07
C MET A 45 21.26 12.01 -6.32
N PRO A 46 20.23 12.87 -6.18
CA PRO A 46 20.42 14.31 -6.20
C PRO A 46 21.44 14.74 -5.15
N SER A 47 22.40 15.59 -5.53
CA SER A 47 23.32 16.19 -4.57
C SER A 47 22.62 17.36 -3.89
N THR A 48 22.45 17.26 -2.58
CA THR A 48 21.67 18.20 -1.77
C THR A 48 22.52 18.97 -0.77
N LEU A 49 23.77 18.54 -0.58
CA LEU A 49 24.65 19.04 0.46
C LEU A 49 25.69 20.04 -0.08
N PRO A 50 26.05 21.06 0.71
CA PRO A 50 27.22 21.89 0.39
C PRO A 50 28.51 21.05 0.53
N GLN A 51 29.63 21.59 0.03
CA GLN A 51 30.94 20.91 0.07
C GLN A 51 31.38 20.52 1.50
N PHE A 52 31.02 21.33 2.50
CA PHE A 52 31.33 21.11 3.91
C PHE A 52 30.04 21.12 4.72
N PRO A 53 29.27 20.01 4.75
CA PRO A 53 28.00 19.98 5.44
C PRO A 53 28.18 19.93 6.95
N SER A 54 27.29 20.61 7.67
CA SER A 54 27.15 20.47 9.11
C SER A 54 26.53 19.11 9.48
N ALA A 55 26.64 18.71 10.75
CA ALA A 55 25.98 17.50 11.24
C ALA A 55 24.45 17.54 11.03
N GLN A 56 23.83 18.71 11.19
CA GLN A 56 22.40 18.90 10.95
C GLN A 56 22.05 18.73 9.47
N GLN A 57 22.88 19.24 8.56
CA GLN A 57 22.69 19.05 7.12
C GLN A 57 22.83 17.57 6.74
N LEU A 58 23.80 16.84 7.31
CA LEU A 58 23.94 15.40 7.10
C LEU A 58 22.73 14.59 7.58
N GLN A 59 22.06 15.02 8.64
CA GLN A 59 20.81 14.39 9.10
C GLN A 59 19.64 14.63 8.14
N GLN A 60 19.65 15.74 7.40
CA GLN A 60 18.60 16.16 6.46
C GLN A 60 18.87 15.76 5.01
N ARG A 61 20.03 15.16 4.72
CA ARG A 61 20.43 14.78 3.36
C ARG A 61 19.41 13.84 2.71
N ALA A 62 19.41 13.80 1.38
CA ALA A 62 18.59 12.86 0.63
C ALA A 62 18.86 11.41 1.07
N VAL A 63 17.76 10.68 1.33
CA VAL A 63 17.77 9.25 1.66
C VAL A 63 16.86 8.56 0.66
N ARG A 64 17.33 7.45 0.09
CA ARG A 64 16.49 6.52 -0.64
C ARG A 64 16.42 5.20 0.12
N PHE A 65 15.23 4.68 0.31
CA PHE A 65 15.02 3.40 0.98
C PHE A 65 14.17 2.50 0.10
N ARG A 66 14.63 1.27 -0.11
CA ARG A 66 13.89 0.27 -0.87
C ARG A 66 13.84 -1.01 -0.07
N ILE A 67 12.65 -1.60 0.05
CA ILE A 67 12.45 -2.89 0.68
C ILE A 67 11.44 -3.70 -0.12
N GLY A 68 11.66 -5.01 -0.19
CA GLY A 68 10.73 -5.94 -0.83
C GLY A 68 10.91 -7.36 -0.29
N PRO A 69 9.96 -8.26 -0.61
CA PRO A 69 9.97 -9.63 -0.12
C PRO A 69 11.20 -10.42 -0.60
N LEU A 70 11.74 -11.26 0.28
CA LEU A 70 12.80 -12.22 0.00
C LEU A 70 12.68 -13.44 0.93
N GLY A 71 12.26 -14.59 0.40
CA GLY A 71 11.99 -15.78 1.22
C GLY A 71 10.93 -15.51 2.28
N GLU A 72 11.22 -15.85 3.54
CA GLU A 72 10.34 -15.59 4.70
C GLU A 72 10.53 -14.17 5.30
N GLY A 73 11.33 -13.32 4.66
CA GLY A 73 11.64 -11.98 5.14
C GLY A 73 11.73 -10.96 4.02
N PHE A 74 12.68 -10.04 4.14
CA PHE A 74 12.83 -8.90 3.26
C PHE A 74 14.28 -8.68 2.85
N ALA A 75 14.47 -8.17 1.65
CA ALA A 75 15.68 -7.48 1.26
C ALA A 75 15.43 -5.98 1.38
N ALA A 76 16.29 -5.26 2.11
CA ALA A 76 16.18 -3.82 2.28
C ALA A 76 17.51 -3.12 1.97
N CYS A 77 17.47 -1.93 1.38
CA CYS A 77 18.61 -1.05 1.22
C CYS A 77 18.26 0.38 1.59
N ARG A 78 19.13 1.01 2.38
CA ARG A 78 19.15 2.46 2.59
C ARG A 78 20.35 3.06 1.87
N SER A 79 20.07 3.95 0.93
CA SER A 79 21.06 4.70 0.17
C SER A 79 21.10 6.16 0.61
N VAL A 80 22.29 6.72 0.74
CA VAL A 80 22.50 8.12 1.13
C VAL A 80 23.55 8.79 0.27
N GLU A 81 23.41 10.11 0.09
CA GLU A 81 24.46 10.96 -0.48
C GLU A 81 25.73 10.87 0.39
N ALA A 82 26.85 10.50 -0.23
CA ALA A 82 28.15 10.26 0.43
C ALA A 82 29.22 11.30 0.06
N GLY A 83 28.84 12.39 -0.63
CA GLY A 83 29.71 13.49 -1.02
C GLY A 83 30.44 13.23 -2.34
N THR A 84 31.70 13.71 -2.44
CA THR A 84 32.53 13.44 -3.61
C THR A 84 33.15 12.05 -3.54
N ASP A 85 33.29 11.40 -4.69
CA ASP A 85 34.11 10.19 -4.80
C ASP A 85 35.60 10.49 -4.61
N HIS A 86 36.43 9.45 -4.66
CA HIS A 86 37.88 9.57 -4.52
C HIS A 86 38.55 10.41 -5.64
N THR A 87 37.90 10.55 -6.80
CA THR A 87 38.36 11.40 -7.91
C THR A 87 37.93 12.86 -7.76
N GLY A 88 37.17 13.19 -6.71
CA GLY A 88 36.59 14.51 -6.50
C GLY A 88 35.30 14.75 -7.30
N ARG A 89 34.75 13.74 -7.98
CA ARG A 89 33.48 13.88 -8.69
C ARG A 89 32.32 13.89 -7.68
N PRO A 90 31.40 14.85 -7.75
CA PRO A 90 30.23 14.88 -6.89
C PRO A 90 29.26 13.73 -7.21
N GLY A 91 28.35 13.44 -6.28
CA GLY A 91 27.28 12.47 -6.49
C GLY A 91 27.63 11.03 -6.11
N ASN A 92 28.60 10.83 -5.21
CA ASN A 92 28.84 9.52 -4.62
C ASN A 92 27.66 9.11 -3.73
N VAL A 93 27.30 7.84 -3.77
CA VAL A 93 26.19 7.25 -3.02
C VAL A 93 26.70 6.00 -2.33
N VAL A 94 26.28 5.78 -1.10
CA VAL A 94 26.51 4.51 -0.40
C VAL A 94 25.17 3.88 -0.06
N SER A 95 25.02 2.60 -0.39
CA SER A 95 23.88 1.76 -0.01
C SER A 95 24.31 0.78 1.07
N HIS A 96 23.67 0.84 2.24
CA HIS A 96 23.73 -0.24 3.23
C HIS A 96 22.50 -1.13 3.05
N CYS A 97 22.71 -2.42 2.87
CA CYS A 97 21.67 -3.38 2.55
C CYS A 97 21.68 -4.57 3.51
N ALA A 98 20.50 -5.10 3.85
CA ALA A 98 20.32 -6.18 4.80
C ALA A 98 19.22 -7.17 4.34
N VAL A 99 19.43 -8.46 4.62
CA VAL A 99 18.34 -9.44 4.68
C VAL A 99 17.75 -9.38 6.10
N ILE A 100 16.44 -9.24 6.17
CA ILE A 100 15.70 -8.95 7.40
C ILE A 100 14.60 -9.98 7.56
N ASP A 101 14.62 -10.75 8.64
CA ASP A 101 13.55 -11.72 8.93
C ASP A 101 12.23 -10.99 9.27
N ALA A 102 11.11 -11.55 8.82
CA ALA A 102 9.80 -11.05 9.21
C ALA A 102 9.59 -11.21 10.73
N ARG A 103 8.96 -10.21 11.35
CA ARG A 103 8.63 -10.22 12.78
C ARG A 103 7.19 -9.78 12.99
N PRO A 104 6.40 -10.46 13.83
CA PRO A 104 5.01 -10.08 14.08
C PRO A 104 4.85 -8.64 14.60
N THR A 105 5.83 -8.19 15.36
CA THR A 105 5.84 -6.88 16.04
C THR A 105 6.40 -5.74 15.18
N LEU A 106 6.77 -6.00 13.92
CA LEU A 106 7.29 -4.98 13.01
C LEU A 106 6.65 -5.12 11.63
N ARG A 107 6.64 -4.02 10.88
CA ARG A 107 6.29 -3.99 9.46
C ARG A 107 7.53 -3.70 8.62
N PRO A 108 7.54 -4.04 7.31
CA PRO A 108 8.74 -3.91 6.47
C PRO A 108 9.32 -2.48 6.51
N VAL A 109 8.48 -1.47 6.35
CA VAL A 109 8.90 -0.06 6.35
C VAL A 109 9.39 0.46 7.69
N ASP A 110 9.06 -0.18 8.82
CA ASP A 110 9.56 0.26 10.13
C ASP A 110 11.10 0.24 10.15
N TRP A 111 11.71 -0.68 9.40
CA TRP A 111 13.16 -0.78 9.26
C TRP A 111 13.80 0.47 8.64
N PHE A 112 13.03 1.34 7.97
CA PHE A 112 13.48 2.69 7.60
C PHE A 112 14.01 3.45 8.82
N PHE A 113 13.43 3.24 10.00
CA PHE A 113 13.79 3.96 11.22
C PHE A 113 14.87 3.27 12.06
N SER A 114 15.44 2.15 11.59
CA SER A 114 16.54 1.50 12.29
C SER A 114 17.74 2.45 12.44
N PRO A 115 18.30 2.62 13.64
CA PRO A 115 19.46 3.50 13.86
C PRO A 115 20.78 2.89 13.34
N GLY A 116 20.81 1.60 12.98
CA GLY A 116 22.04 0.92 12.57
C GLY A 116 22.39 1.06 11.09
N TRP A 117 21.65 1.85 10.31
CA TRP A 117 22.01 2.07 8.91
C TRP A 117 23.35 2.82 8.80
N VAL A 118 24.32 2.22 8.10
CA VAL A 118 25.60 2.84 7.79
C VAL A 118 25.37 4.00 6.82
N THR A 119 25.77 5.20 7.23
CA THR A 119 25.53 6.43 6.45
C THR A 119 26.76 7.37 6.37
N PRO A 120 27.86 6.89 5.77
CA PRO A 120 29.14 7.59 5.74
C PRO A 120 29.07 8.83 4.87
N TYR A 121 29.96 9.80 5.14
CA TYR A 121 30.15 10.96 4.28
C TYR A 121 31.63 11.26 4.07
N GLY A 122 32.03 11.38 2.79
CA GLY A 122 33.42 11.60 2.38
C GLY A 122 34.20 10.31 2.16
N SER A 123 35.20 10.38 1.26
CA SER A 123 35.95 9.23 0.76
C SER A 123 36.53 8.31 1.83
N ARG A 124 37.10 8.87 2.92
CA ARG A 124 37.65 8.11 4.04
C ARG A 124 36.57 7.30 4.76
N GLN A 125 35.44 7.92 5.14
CA GLN A 125 34.38 7.22 5.86
C GLN A 125 33.72 6.15 4.98
N VAL A 126 33.62 6.39 3.67
CA VAL A 126 33.12 5.41 2.71
C VAL A 126 34.05 4.18 2.64
N ALA A 127 35.37 4.39 2.56
CA ALA A 127 36.34 3.29 2.53
C ALA A 127 36.36 2.48 3.84
N GLU A 128 36.08 3.11 4.97
CA GLU A 128 36.05 2.48 6.31
C GLU A 128 34.65 1.96 6.70
N ALA A 129 33.65 2.04 5.81
CA ALA A 129 32.27 1.69 6.12
C ALA A 129 32.09 0.17 6.29
N VAL A 130 31.71 -0.24 7.50
CA VAL A 130 31.44 -1.64 7.87
C VAL A 130 30.04 -1.73 8.49
N PRO A 131 29.18 -2.69 8.06
CA PRO A 131 27.90 -2.98 8.72
C PRO A 131 28.08 -3.31 10.21
N PRO A 132 27.12 -2.96 11.07
CA PRO A 132 27.07 -3.53 12.42
C PRO A 132 26.87 -5.05 12.34
N ALA A 133 27.21 -5.79 13.40
CA ALA A 133 26.99 -7.24 13.45
C ALA A 133 25.51 -7.63 13.24
N GLU A 134 24.62 -6.77 13.76
CA GLU A 134 23.17 -6.85 13.60
C GLU A 134 22.60 -5.45 13.40
N LEU A 135 21.55 -5.34 12.58
CA LEU A 135 20.78 -4.13 12.43
C LEU A 135 19.79 -4.02 13.62
N PRO A 136 19.88 -2.98 14.47
CA PRO A 136 18.97 -2.82 15.61
C PRO A 136 17.53 -2.69 15.14
N ALA A 137 16.63 -3.42 15.80
CA ALA A 137 15.21 -3.33 15.51
C ALA A 137 14.68 -1.92 15.87
N PRO A 138 13.86 -1.30 15.00
CA PRO A 138 13.10 -0.09 15.33
C PRO A 138 11.99 -0.42 16.35
N ARG A 139 11.29 0.60 16.88
CA ARG A 139 10.19 0.39 17.84
C ARG A 139 8.84 0.08 17.20
N GLY A 140 8.77 0.09 15.86
CA GLY A 140 7.56 -0.25 15.11
C GLY A 140 6.42 0.75 15.32
N TRP A 141 5.21 0.25 15.56
CA TRP A 141 4.01 1.06 15.77
C TRP A 141 4.19 2.16 16.83
N GLU A 142 4.96 1.89 17.89
CA GLU A 142 5.17 2.87 18.96
C GLU A 142 5.76 4.19 18.45
N ASP A 143 6.77 4.12 17.58
CA ASP A 143 7.37 5.32 16.97
C ASP A 143 6.40 6.01 16.01
N THR A 144 5.63 5.24 15.24
CA THR A 144 4.62 5.79 14.32
C THR A 144 3.48 6.48 15.06
N ALA A 145 2.96 5.88 16.13
CA ALA A 145 1.93 6.47 16.98
C ALA A 145 2.44 7.72 17.72
N ALA A 146 3.69 7.71 18.20
CA ALA A 146 4.31 8.89 18.80
C ALA A 146 4.44 10.04 17.76
N TRP A 147 4.85 9.72 16.54
CA TRP A 147 4.95 10.69 15.45
C TRP A 147 3.57 11.26 15.03
N LEU A 148 2.53 10.42 14.95
CA LEU A 148 1.16 10.86 14.65
C LEU A 148 0.65 11.83 15.73
N ARG A 149 0.82 11.50 17.00
CA ARG A 149 0.39 12.32 18.15
C ARG A 149 1.15 13.64 18.30
N ALA A 150 2.37 13.73 17.77
CA ALA A 150 3.19 14.92 17.87
C ALA A 150 2.62 16.13 17.10
N ASP A 151 1.68 15.93 16.17
CA ASP A 151 1.06 16.99 15.40
C ASP A 151 -0.43 16.67 15.12
N PRO A 152 -1.39 17.43 15.69
CA PRO A 152 -2.82 17.22 15.47
C PRO A 152 -3.24 17.23 13.98
N SER A 153 -2.50 17.92 13.11
CA SER A 153 -2.78 17.94 11.69
C SER A 153 -2.53 16.59 11.02
N ARG A 154 -1.62 15.76 11.57
CA ARG A 154 -1.40 14.37 11.10
C ARG A 154 -2.58 13.51 11.48
N THR A 155 -3.03 13.59 12.72
CA THR A 155 -4.21 12.86 13.20
C THR A 155 -5.45 13.18 12.36
N ALA A 156 -5.66 14.44 11.99
CA ALA A 156 -6.76 14.84 11.12
C ALA A 156 -6.68 14.21 9.72
N ARG A 157 -5.47 14.03 9.18
CA ARG A 157 -5.24 13.42 7.85
C ARG A 157 -5.40 11.90 7.83
N ILE A 158 -5.25 11.21 8.97
CA ILE A 158 -5.37 9.74 9.06
C ILE A 158 -6.61 9.25 8.31
N ARG A 159 -7.76 9.92 8.52
CA ARG A 159 -9.05 9.45 8.01
C ARG A 159 -9.06 9.28 6.49
N TRP A 160 -8.75 10.34 5.76
CA TRP A 160 -8.76 10.30 4.30
C TRP A 160 -7.56 9.51 3.75
N VAL A 161 -6.39 9.56 4.39
CA VAL A 161 -5.21 8.81 3.96
C VAL A 161 -5.47 7.30 3.99
N VAL A 162 -6.06 6.81 5.08
CA VAL A 162 -6.44 5.40 5.23
C VAL A 162 -7.47 5.01 4.18
N ASP A 163 -8.53 5.79 4.02
CA ASP A 163 -9.61 5.49 3.07
C ASP A 163 -9.13 5.43 1.61
N LEU A 164 -8.26 6.34 1.19
CA LEU A 164 -7.71 6.34 -0.17
C LEU A 164 -6.70 5.22 -0.40
N ALA A 165 -5.81 5.00 0.57
CA ALA A 165 -4.69 4.08 0.38
C ALA A 165 -5.10 2.61 0.53
N LEU A 166 -6.00 2.28 1.47
CA LEU A 166 -6.38 0.89 1.72
C LEU A 166 -7.00 0.23 0.50
N THR A 167 -7.88 0.92 -0.22
CA THR A 167 -8.49 0.38 -1.45
C THR A 167 -7.43 -0.06 -2.44
N GLN A 168 -6.37 0.74 -2.63
CA GLN A 168 -5.27 0.42 -3.54
C GLN A 168 -4.39 -0.71 -3.03
N LEU A 169 -4.04 -0.68 -1.74
CA LEU A 169 -3.15 -1.68 -1.15
C LEU A 169 -3.80 -3.06 -1.05
N LEU A 170 -5.10 -3.10 -0.77
CA LEU A 170 -5.88 -4.33 -0.68
C LEU A 170 -6.16 -4.93 -2.07
N GLY A 171 -6.29 -4.08 -3.10
CA GLY A 171 -6.26 -4.51 -4.49
C GLY A 171 -4.89 -4.97 -4.99
N GLN A 172 -3.85 -4.91 -4.16
CA GLN A 172 -2.45 -5.20 -4.54
C GLN A 172 -1.95 -4.33 -5.70
N GLU A 173 -2.44 -3.09 -5.78
CA GLU A 173 -2.14 -2.14 -6.84
C GLU A 173 -0.94 -1.25 -6.52
N ARG A 174 -0.76 -0.24 -7.37
CA ARG A 174 0.28 0.79 -7.24
C ARG A 174 -0.24 1.97 -6.45
N LEU A 175 0.56 2.46 -5.51
CA LEU A 175 0.29 3.71 -4.80
C LEU A 175 1.48 4.65 -4.90
N VAL A 176 1.25 5.87 -5.40
CA VAL A 176 2.24 6.95 -5.31
C VAL A 176 1.89 7.84 -4.12
N LEU A 177 2.83 7.99 -3.19
CA LEU A 177 2.71 8.88 -2.04
C LEU A 177 3.61 10.09 -2.23
N VAL A 178 3.05 11.29 -2.19
CA VAL A 178 3.82 12.54 -2.22
C VAL A 178 3.79 13.16 -0.84
N GLY A 179 4.98 13.42 -0.28
CA GLY A 179 5.11 14.09 1.00
C GLY A 179 6.29 15.05 1.03
N PRO A 180 6.43 15.89 2.06
CA PRO A 180 7.48 16.91 2.10
C PRO A 180 8.88 16.32 2.32
N THR A 181 8.99 15.15 2.95
CA THR A 181 10.28 14.48 3.21
C THR A 181 10.14 12.95 3.12
N ALA A 182 11.25 12.27 2.85
CA ALA A 182 11.29 10.81 2.86
C ALA A 182 10.89 10.21 4.23
N ALA A 183 11.26 10.87 5.33
CA ALA A 183 10.92 10.43 6.68
C ALA A 183 9.41 10.54 6.97
N GLU A 184 8.77 11.63 6.52
CA GLU A 184 7.32 11.79 6.63
C GLU A 184 6.58 10.74 5.81
N CYS A 185 7.00 10.48 4.57
CA CYS A 185 6.44 9.40 3.77
C CYS A 185 6.62 8.03 4.45
N ALA A 186 7.79 7.76 5.03
CA ALA A 186 8.05 6.50 5.74
C ALA A 186 7.11 6.29 6.94
N HIS A 187 6.79 7.34 7.70
CA HIS A 187 5.84 7.22 8.80
C HIS A 187 4.40 6.96 8.32
N TRP A 188 3.96 7.64 7.26
CA TRP A 188 2.66 7.38 6.66
C TRP A 188 2.55 5.95 6.11
N ILE A 189 3.59 5.47 5.42
CA ILE A 189 3.62 4.10 4.91
C ILE A 189 3.70 3.10 6.07
N SER A 190 4.41 3.40 7.16
CA SER A 190 4.40 2.59 8.38
C SER A 190 2.99 2.47 8.94
N MET A 191 2.28 3.58 9.10
CA MET A 191 0.90 3.57 9.55
C MET A 191 0.03 2.67 8.65
N LEU A 192 0.09 2.86 7.33
CA LEU A 192 -0.67 2.04 6.38
C LEU A 192 -0.30 0.55 6.47
N SER A 193 0.99 0.23 6.58
CA SER A 193 1.46 -1.16 6.72
C SER A 193 0.98 -1.84 8.01
N TRP A 194 0.76 -1.07 9.07
CA TRP A 194 0.21 -1.58 10.33
C TRP A 194 -1.31 -1.79 10.25
N VAL A 195 -2.03 -1.00 9.45
CA VAL A 195 -3.47 -1.19 9.21
C VAL A 195 -3.74 -2.45 8.38
N LEU A 196 -2.79 -2.85 7.52
CA LEU A 196 -2.79 -4.15 6.84
C LEU A 196 -2.40 -5.29 7.78
N ASP A 197 -2.85 -6.51 7.47
CA ASP A 197 -2.29 -7.71 8.10
C ASP A 197 -0.84 -7.94 7.63
N PRO A 198 -0.03 -8.71 8.39
CA PRO A 198 1.34 -9.02 8.02
C PRO A 198 1.46 -9.70 6.65
N GLY A 199 0.52 -10.58 6.28
CA GLY A 199 0.55 -11.28 5.00
C GLY A 199 0.51 -10.30 3.83
N THR A 200 -0.47 -9.40 3.81
CA THR A 200 -0.56 -8.37 2.76
C THR A 200 0.61 -7.38 2.84
N ALA A 201 0.90 -6.84 4.03
CA ALA A 201 1.96 -5.85 4.20
C ALA A 201 3.34 -6.36 3.75
N ASN A 202 3.63 -7.65 3.93
CA ASN A 202 4.91 -8.26 3.59
C ASN A 202 5.11 -8.47 2.09
N LEU A 203 4.02 -8.50 1.30
CA LEU A 203 4.09 -8.63 -0.16
C LEU A 203 4.38 -7.29 -0.85
N VAL A 204 4.01 -6.17 -0.21
CA VAL A 204 4.13 -4.83 -0.78
C VAL A 204 5.60 -4.41 -0.85
N ARG A 205 6.10 -4.14 -2.06
CA ARG A 205 7.38 -3.48 -2.25
C ARG A 205 7.26 -2.00 -1.88
N ILE A 206 8.24 -1.46 -1.16
CA ILE A 206 8.21 -0.07 -0.69
C ILE A 206 9.48 0.64 -1.13
N CYS A 207 9.31 1.74 -1.86
CA CYS A 207 10.39 2.57 -2.39
C CYS A 207 10.17 4.02 -1.94
N ILE A 208 11.10 4.61 -1.20
CA ILE A 208 10.94 5.93 -0.56
C ILE A 208 12.12 6.82 -0.95
N GLY A 209 11.85 8.09 -1.26
CA GLY A 209 12.88 9.06 -1.64
C GLY A 209 13.36 8.84 -3.08
N GLU A 210 12.46 8.40 -3.94
CA GLU A 210 12.72 8.26 -5.37
C GLU A 210 12.70 9.64 -6.05
N ASP A 211 13.57 9.83 -7.04
CA ASP A 211 13.42 10.93 -8.01
C ASP A 211 12.39 10.53 -9.08
N PRO A 212 11.84 11.48 -9.87
CA PRO A 212 10.77 11.18 -10.81
C PRO A 212 11.07 10.03 -11.78
N ARG A 213 12.29 9.95 -12.32
CA ARG A 213 12.65 8.87 -13.25
C ARG A 213 12.65 7.53 -12.53
N SER A 214 13.35 7.47 -11.40
CA SER A 214 13.46 6.25 -10.60
C SER A 214 12.11 5.80 -10.07
N ALA A 215 11.23 6.74 -9.70
CA ALA A 215 9.87 6.46 -9.24
C ALA A 215 9.05 5.73 -10.32
N ILE A 216 9.07 6.22 -11.56
CA ILE A 216 8.39 5.56 -12.70
C ILE A 216 8.96 4.16 -12.95
N GLU A 217 10.27 3.98 -12.84
CA GLU A 217 10.90 2.65 -12.97
C GLU A 217 10.41 1.68 -11.87
N GLN A 218 10.24 2.14 -10.62
CA GLN A 218 9.75 1.30 -9.53
C GLN A 218 8.25 0.94 -9.67
N LEU A 219 7.44 1.78 -10.31
CA LEU A 219 6.01 1.53 -10.56
C LEU A 219 5.75 0.37 -11.54
N ALA A 220 6.78 -0.15 -12.20
CA ALA A 220 6.66 -1.34 -13.05
C ALA A 220 6.40 -2.64 -12.27
N THR A 221 6.63 -2.65 -10.95
CA THR A 221 6.37 -3.81 -10.08
C THR A 221 5.04 -3.63 -9.35
N ILE A 222 4.31 -4.71 -9.09
CA ILE A 222 3.11 -4.71 -8.24
C ILE A 222 3.14 -5.91 -7.27
N PRO A 223 2.60 -5.77 -6.05
CA PRO A 223 2.17 -4.52 -5.41
C PRO A 223 3.35 -3.61 -5.03
N VAL A 224 3.18 -2.28 -5.14
CA VAL A 224 4.23 -1.31 -4.80
C VAL A 224 3.70 0.01 -4.25
N VAL A 225 4.39 0.53 -3.23
CA VAL A 225 4.26 1.91 -2.77
C VAL A 225 5.52 2.68 -3.13
N VAL A 226 5.36 3.75 -3.90
CA VAL A 226 6.44 4.65 -4.29
C VAL A 226 6.22 6.02 -3.64
N ALA A 227 7.10 6.40 -2.73
CA ALA A 227 7.11 7.68 -2.07
C ALA A 227 8.14 8.64 -2.68
N VAL A 228 7.64 9.81 -3.07
CA VAL A 228 8.41 10.90 -3.67
C VAL A 228 8.25 12.18 -2.85
N THR A 229 9.22 13.10 -2.96
CA THR A 229 9.18 14.39 -2.25
C THR A 229 8.61 15.55 -3.08
N ALA A 230 8.27 15.27 -4.33
CA ALA A 230 7.66 16.23 -5.24
C ALA A 230 6.62 15.48 -6.11
N PRO A 231 5.50 16.13 -6.47
CA PRO A 231 4.51 15.54 -7.35
C PRO A 231 5.11 15.06 -8.68
N LEU A 232 4.63 13.92 -9.17
CA LEU A 232 4.95 13.44 -10.50
C LEU A 232 3.98 14.05 -11.52
N ASP A 233 4.41 14.15 -12.78
CA ASP A 233 3.54 14.62 -13.85
C ASP A 233 2.41 13.59 -14.05
N PRO A 234 1.12 13.96 -13.92
CA PRO A 234 0.00 13.04 -14.14
C PRO A 234 0.06 12.30 -15.47
N LYS A 235 0.63 12.90 -16.52
CA LYS A 235 0.82 12.24 -17.83
C LYS A 235 1.78 11.06 -17.76
N THR A 236 2.79 11.13 -16.89
CA THR A 236 3.76 10.05 -16.67
C THR A 236 3.19 8.92 -15.83
N LEU A 237 2.19 9.20 -14.99
CA LEU A 237 1.54 8.22 -14.14
C LEU A 237 0.55 7.32 -14.87
N ARG A 238 0.06 7.69 -16.06
CA ARG A 238 -0.86 6.88 -16.87
C ARG A 238 -2.06 6.30 -16.08
N GLY A 239 -2.64 7.12 -15.20
CA GLY A 239 -3.77 6.74 -14.36
C GLY A 239 -3.41 6.10 -13.02
N VAL A 240 -2.12 5.92 -12.69
CA VAL A 240 -1.71 5.50 -11.34
C VAL A 240 -2.12 6.58 -10.32
N PRO A 241 -2.86 6.20 -9.25
CA PRO A 241 -3.30 7.15 -8.25
C PRO A 241 -2.10 7.75 -7.50
N GLN A 242 -2.11 9.07 -7.40
CA GLN A 242 -1.17 9.85 -6.61
C GLN A 242 -1.89 10.43 -5.41
N MET A 243 -1.37 10.17 -4.22
CA MET A 243 -1.86 10.72 -2.97
C MET A 243 -0.86 11.74 -2.44
N ASP A 244 -1.23 13.03 -2.41
CA ASP A 244 -0.37 14.10 -1.90
C ASP A 244 -0.79 14.50 -0.49
N LEU A 245 0.14 14.35 0.45
CA LEU A 245 -0.08 14.58 1.88
C LEU A 245 -0.24 16.07 2.25
N SER A 246 -0.02 16.98 1.30
CA SER A 246 -0.29 18.42 1.44
C SER A 246 -1.73 18.81 1.04
N TRP A 247 -2.49 17.87 0.49
CA TRP A 247 -3.88 18.11 0.11
C TRP A 247 -4.75 18.50 1.31
N HIS A 248 -5.61 19.48 1.07
CA HIS A 248 -6.70 19.84 1.95
C HIS A 248 -7.92 19.10 1.44
N VAL A 249 -8.20 17.93 2.02
CA VAL A 249 -9.32 17.09 1.62
C VAL A 249 -10.55 17.48 2.42
N GLU A 250 -11.63 17.82 1.71
CA GLU A 250 -12.90 18.20 2.31
C GLU A 250 -13.82 16.98 2.41
N GLN A 251 -14.61 16.95 3.48
CA GLN A 251 -15.67 15.96 3.63
C GLN A 251 -16.95 16.52 3.01
N GLU A 252 -17.47 15.82 2.00
CA GLU A 252 -18.78 16.10 1.42
C GLU A 252 -19.80 15.09 1.97
N SER A 253 -20.97 15.57 2.37
CA SER A 253 -22.08 14.69 2.79
C SER A 253 -23.07 14.62 1.63
N THR A 254 -23.28 13.43 1.09
CA THR A 254 -24.27 13.16 0.04
C THR A 254 -25.42 12.34 0.61
N ASP A 255 -26.54 12.26 -0.12
CA ASP A 255 -27.69 11.43 0.28
C ASP A 255 -27.30 9.95 0.42
N ASP A 256 -26.30 9.49 -0.34
CA ASP A 256 -25.75 8.11 -0.32
C ASP A 256 -24.59 7.92 0.69
N GLY A 257 -24.39 8.87 1.61
CA GLY A 257 -23.34 8.80 2.65
C GLY A 257 -22.23 9.85 2.49
N ALA A 258 -21.22 9.78 3.35
CA ALA A 258 -20.11 10.72 3.34
C ALA A 258 -19.02 10.28 2.34
N ARG A 259 -18.48 11.24 1.59
CA ARG A 259 -17.38 11.01 0.64
C ARG A 259 -16.28 12.05 0.84
N TRP A 260 -15.07 11.73 0.39
CA TRP A 260 -13.96 12.66 0.33
C TRP A 260 -13.94 13.36 -1.03
N ARG A 261 -13.89 14.69 -1.04
CA ARG A 261 -13.64 15.47 -2.27
C ARG A 261 -12.15 15.80 -2.34
N LEU A 262 -11.49 15.30 -3.38
CA LEU A 262 -10.06 15.50 -3.59
C LEU A 262 -9.80 16.80 -4.39
N PRO A 263 -8.61 17.44 -4.23
CA PRO A 263 -8.31 18.69 -4.92
C PRO A 263 -8.29 18.61 -6.45
N ASP A 264 -8.13 17.41 -7.01
CA ASP A 264 -8.20 17.16 -8.46
C ASP A 264 -9.65 17.03 -8.98
N GLY A 265 -10.65 17.17 -8.10
CA GLY A 265 -12.07 17.06 -8.41
C GLY A 265 -12.63 15.65 -8.33
N SER A 266 -11.78 14.63 -8.10
CA SER A 266 -12.24 13.27 -7.89
C SER A 266 -12.87 13.10 -6.50
N VAL A 267 -13.66 12.04 -6.36
CA VAL A 267 -14.39 11.72 -5.13
C VAL A 267 -14.05 10.31 -4.71
N ALA A 268 -13.86 10.09 -3.41
CA ALA A 268 -13.58 8.77 -2.85
C ALA A 268 -14.54 8.40 -1.72
N GLY A 269 -14.81 7.10 -1.57
CA GLY A 269 -15.61 6.58 -0.46
C GLY A 269 -14.95 6.88 0.90
N ARG A 270 -15.77 7.15 1.90
CA ARG A 270 -15.31 7.28 3.29
C ARG A 270 -15.67 6.02 4.08
N SER A 271 -14.74 5.55 4.89
CA SER A 271 -15.02 4.46 5.84
C SER A 271 -15.14 5.00 7.27
N ASN A 272 -15.94 4.31 8.09
CA ASN A 272 -15.95 4.55 9.53
C ASN A 272 -14.69 4.00 10.21
N ALA A 273 -14.00 3.06 9.58
CA ALA A 273 -12.86 2.36 10.15
C ALA A 273 -11.59 3.22 10.23
N ALA A 274 -11.49 4.26 9.41
CA ALA A 274 -10.42 5.24 9.52
C ALA A 274 -10.43 5.96 10.90
N GLY A 275 -11.58 5.98 11.59
CA GLY A 275 -11.67 6.42 12.99
C GLY A 275 -10.92 5.52 13.96
N LEU A 276 -10.92 4.20 13.76
CA LEU A 276 -10.21 3.26 14.61
C LEU A 276 -8.70 3.43 14.55
N VAL A 277 -8.16 3.81 13.39
CA VAL A 277 -6.72 4.10 13.24
C VAL A 277 -6.33 5.34 14.05
N VAL A 278 -7.22 6.33 14.16
CA VAL A 278 -7.03 7.47 15.06
C VAL A 278 -6.99 6.97 16.52
N ASP A 279 -7.94 6.12 16.91
CA ASP A 279 -7.99 5.60 18.29
C ASP A 279 -6.74 4.76 18.62
N LEU A 280 -6.25 3.93 17.69
CA LEU A 280 -5.01 3.16 17.82
C LEU A 280 -3.77 4.04 17.96
N ALA A 281 -3.77 5.24 17.35
CA ALA A 281 -2.66 6.18 17.50
C ALA A 281 -2.61 6.80 18.92
N TYR A 282 -3.74 6.85 19.62
CA TYR A 282 -3.84 7.35 21.01
C TYR A 282 -3.83 6.25 22.07
N ALA A 283 -4.05 4.99 21.69
CA ALA A 283 -3.94 3.86 22.59
C ALA A 283 -2.52 3.71 23.15
N GLU A 284 -2.42 3.08 24.32
CA GLU A 284 -1.13 2.63 24.83
C GLU A 284 -0.49 1.63 23.83
N PRO A 285 0.84 1.65 23.63
CA PRO A 285 1.48 0.86 22.57
C PRO A 285 1.22 -0.65 22.69
N ASP A 286 1.17 -1.18 23.90
CA ASP A 286 0.87 -2.59 24.18
C ASP A 286 -0.57 -2.96 23.81
N VAL A 287 -1.53 -2.09 24.11
CA VAL A 287 -2.94 -2.25 23.71
C VAL A 287 -3.07 -2.24 22.18
N ALA A 288 -2.45 -1.27 21.50
CA ALA A 288 -2.52 -1.21 20.04
C ALA A 288 -1.89 -2.45 19.37
N LEU A 289 -0.74 -2.90 19.86
CA LEU A 289 -0.09 -4.13 19.38
C LEU A 289 -0.94 -5.38 19.64
N ALA A 290 -1.62 -5.45 20.79
CA ALA A 290 -2.55 -6.53 21.08
C ALA A 290 -3.76 -6.53 20.12
N VAL A 291 -4.30 -5.35 19.79
CA VAL A 291 -5.36 -5.19 18.78
C VAL A 291 -4.89 -5.67 17.41
N PHE A 292 -3.70 -5.27 16.96
CA PHE A 292 -3.18 -5.76 15.67
C PHE A 292 -2.98 -7.28 15.68
N ALA A 293 -2.41 -7.84 16.74
CA ALA A 293 -2.23 -9.29 16.86
C ALA A 293 -3.57 -10.04 16.85
N LYS A 294 -4.60 -9.52 17.54
CA LYS A 294 -5.93 -10.14 17.57
C LYS A 294 -6.65 -10.04 16.23
N ARG A 295 -6.49 -8.92 15.50
CA ARG A 295 -6.96 -8.81 14.12
C ARG A 295 -6.29 -9.87 13.24
N ASP A 296 -4.97 -10.00 13.34
CA ASP A 296 -4.21 -10.95 12.53
C ASP A 296 -4.63 -12.40 12.81
N GLU A 297 -4.96 -12.74 14.06
CA GLU A 297 -5.55 -14.02 14.45
C GLU A 297 -6.92 -14.25 13.80
N PHE A 298 -7.82 -13.26 13.81
CA PHE A 298 -9.12 -13.37 13.16
C PHE A 298 -9.00 -13.58 11.65
N ILE A 299 -8.10 -12.84 11.00
CA ILE A 299 -7.85 -12.97 9.57
C ILE A 299 -7.31 -14.37 9.24
N ALA A 300 -6.33 -14.86 10.00
CA ALA A 300 -5.78 -16.20 9.80
C ALA A 300 -6.85 -17.28 9.98
N ARG A 301 -7.66 -17.20 11.03
CA ARG A 301 -8.78 -18.13 11.26
C ARG A 301 -9.82 -18.10 10.14
N TYR A 302 -10.12 -16.91 9.62
CA TYR A 302 -11.08 -16.74 8.52
C TYR A 302 -10.58 -17.39 7.22
N LEU A 303 -9.29 -17.20 6.91
CA LEU A 303 -8.63 -17.80 5.75
C LEU A 303 -8.48 -19.32 5.89
N ASP A 304 -8.14 -19.82 7.08
CA ASP A 304 -8.00 -21.26 7.36
C ASP A 304 -9.32 -22.02 7.20
N ALA A 305 -10.46 -21.33 7.40
CA ALA A 305 -11.79 -21.86 7.12
C ALA A 305 -12.14 -21.89 5.61
N GLY A 306 -11.25 -21.41 4.74
CA GLY A 306 -11.42 -21.41 3.29
C GLY A 306 -12.23 -20.25 2.74
N ASN A 307 -12.48 -19.22 3.54
CA ASN A 307 -13.20 -18.03 3.10
C ASN A 307 -12.31 -17.14 2.21
N GLU A 308 -12.93 -16.50 1.23
CA GLU A 308 -12.27 -15.48 0.41
C GLU A 308 -12.24 -14.14 1.16
N PHE A 309 -11.08 -13.50 1.16
CA PHE A 309 -10.85 -12.27 1.92
C PHE A 309 -11.18 -11.03 1.08
N GLN A 310 -12.12 -10.21 1.54
CA GLN A 310 -12.51 -8.95 0.88
C GLN A 310 -12.02 -7.71 1.65
N PRO A 311 -11.84 -6.55 0.98
CA PRO A 311 -11.40 -5.33 1.66
C PRO A 311 -12.25 -4.90 2.86
N LYS A 312 -13.57 -5.12 2.80
CA LYS A 312 -14.50 -4.83 3.89
C LYS A 312 -14.24 -5.69 5.14
N ASP A 313 -13.70 -6.89 4.97
CA ASP A 313 -13.44 -7.83 6.07
C ASP A 313 -12.26 -7.35 6.94
N TYR A 314 -11.26 -6.67 6.33
CA TYR A 314 -10.13 -6.08 7.09
C TYR A 314 -10.61 -5.14 8.17
N LEU A 315 -11.51 -4.24 7.80
CA LEU A 315 -12.01 -3.20 8.68
C LEU A 315 -12.92 -3.78 9.76
N ALA A 316 -13.74 -4.77 9.39
CA ALA A 316 -14.57 -5.52 10.35
C ALA A 316 -13.70 -6.26 11.39
N PHE A 317 -12.65 -6.96 10.97
CA PHE A 317 -11.76 -7.67 11.90
C PHE A 317 -10.92 -6.72 12.75
N LEU A 318 -10.50 -5.57 12.23
CA LEU A 318 -9.83 -4.56 13.04
C LEU A 318 -10.78 -3.98 14.11
N GLN A 319 -12.03 -3.71 13.73
CA GLN A 319 -13.06 -3.26 14.68
C GLN A 319 -13.37 -4.33 15.74
N ALA A 320 -13.50 -5.59 15.33
CA ALA A 320 -13.70 -6.71 16.23
C ALA A 320 -12.54 -6.84 17.21
N ALA A 321 -11.30 -6.76 16.73
CA ALA A 321 -10.11 -6.82 17.56
C ALA A 321 -10.07 -5.68 18.58
N TRP A 322 -10.42 -4.45 18.15
CA TRP A 322 -10.52 -3.31 19.05
C TRP A 322 -11.59 -3.53 20.13
N LEU A 323 -12.77 -4.04 19.79
CA LEU A 323 -13.87 -4.27 20.74
C LEU A 323 -13.62 -5.44 21.70
N THR A 324 -12.76 -6.38 21.33
CA THR A 324 -12.51 -7.61 22.11
C THR A 324 -11.20 -7.55 22.91
N THR A 325 -10.31 -6.60 22.60
CA THR A 325 -9.02 -6.47 23.29
C THR A 325 -9.17 -5.74 24.63
N PRO A 326 -8.73 -6.34 25.75
CA PRO A 326 -8.71 -5.65 27.04
C PRO A 326 -7.89 -4.36 27.00
N GLY A 327 -8.42 -3.27 27.58
CA GLY A 327 -7.76 -1.96 27.60
C GLY A 327 -8.12 -1.06 26.41
N ALA A 328 -8.58 -1.64 25.29
CA ALA A 328 -9.19 -0.87 24.21
C ALA A 328 -10.62 -0.48 24.63
N GLN A 329 -10.84 0.80 24.93
CA GLN A 329 -12.14 1.32 25.37
C GLN A 329 -12.80 2.14 24.27
N VAL A 330 -14.09 1.87 24.05
CA VAL A 330 -14.98 2.70 23.23
C VAL A 330 -16.10 3.20 24.14
N LEU A 331 -16.23 4.53 24.24
CA LEU A 331 -17.40 5.13 24.86
C LEU A 331 -18.63 4.80 24.01
N ALA A 332 -19.73 4.34 24.64
CA ALA A 332 -20.96 3.96 23.95
C ALA A 332 -20.79 2.86 22.88
N ARG A 333 -20.05 1.78 23.21
CA ARG A 333 -19.72 0.67 22.30
C ARG A 333 -20.90 -0.17 21.79
N SER A 334 -22.11 -0.02 22.32
CA SER A 334 -23.26 -0.85 21.93
C SER A 334 -23.65 -0.72 20.46
N GLU A 335 -23.61 0.49 19.90
CA GLU A 335 -23.93 0.72 18.49
C GLU A 335 -22.82 0.21 17.55
N PRO A 336 -21.52 0.51 17.79
CA PRO A 336 -20.43 -0.12 17.06
C PRO A 336 -20.45 -1.66 17.07
N ILE A 337 -20.84 -2.27 18.19
CA ILE A 337 -20.99 -3.73 18.26
C ILE A 337 -22.10 -4.21 17.34
N ARG A 338 -23.28 -3.58 17.37
CA ARG A 338 -24.41 -3.99 16.50
C ARG A 338 -24.03 -3.85 15.02
N PHE A 339 -23.42 -2.74 14.64
CA PHE A 339 -22.95 -2.53 13.27
C PHE A 339 -21.93 -3.58 12.83
N LEU A 340 -20.98 -3.94 13.71
CA LEU A 340 -20.02 -5.01 13.43
C LEU A 340 -20.72 -6.36 13.27
N LEU A 341 -21.65 -6.69 14.14
CA LEU A 341 -22.37 -7.97 14.03
C LEU A 341 -23.16 -8.02 12.72
N ASP A 342 -23.82 -6.93 12.33
CA ASP A 342 -24.57 -6.81 11.07
C ASP A 342 -23.70 -6.93 9.81
N SER A 343 -22.39 -6.65 9.90
CA SER A 343 -21.48 -6.74 8.76
C SER A 343 -20.79 -8.10 8.59
N VAL A 344 -20.90 -9.01 9.56
CA VAL A 344 -20.25 -10.33 9.52
C VAL A 344 -21.25 -11.48 9.36
N SER A 345 -20.80 -12.58 8.74
CA SER A 345 -21.62 -13.76 8.50
C SER A 345 -22.01 -14.50 9.80
N ASP A 346 -23.07 -15.30 9.75
CA ASP A 346 -23.50 -16.12 10.88
C ASP A 346 -22.46 -17.13 11.36
N GLU A 347 -21.52 -17.53 10.49
CA GLU A 347 -20.37 -18.35 10.87
C GLU A 347 -19.41 -17.59 11.79
N ILE A 348 -19.06 -16.34 11.44
CA ILE A 348 -18.19 -15.49 12.26
C ILE A 348 -18.89 -15.13 13.57
N ARG A 349 -20.20 -14.83 13.54
CA ARG A 349 -20.99 -14.52 14.74
C ARG A 349 -20.97 -15.64 15.79
N ARG A 350 -20.70 -16.88 15.38
CA ARG A 350 -20.59 -18.05 16.27
C ARG A 350 -19.24 -18.17 16.96
N TRP A 351 -18.23 -17.39 16.57
CA TRP A 351 -16.96 -17.36 17.29
C TRP A 351 -17.15 -16.79 18.69
N ASP A 352 -16.47 -17.36 19.68
CA ASP A 352 -16.65 -17.01 21.10
C ASP A 352 -16.56 -15.49 21.34
N GLU A 353 -15.66 -14.80 20.64
CA GLU A 353 -15.51 -13.35 20.74
C GLU A 353 -16.73 -12.58 20.24
N PHE A 354 -17.28 -12.97 19.09
CA PHE A 354 -18.45 -12.31 18.51
C PHE A 354 -19.74 -12.69 19.25
N ALA A 355 -19.84 -13.93 19.74
CA ALA A 355 -20.94 -14.38 20.59
C ALA A 355 -20.98 -13.62 21.93
N ALA A 356 -19.81 -13.33 22.50
CA ALA A 356 -19.70 -12.49 23.69
C ALA A 356 -20.15 -11.04 23.41
N LEU A 357 -19.74 -10.46 22.28
CA LEU A 357 -20.21 -9.14 21.86
C LEU A 357 -21.73 -9.10 21.61
N ALA A 358 -22.29 -10.12 20.95
CA ALA A 358 -23.72 -10.24 20.71
C ALA A 358 -24.52 -10.30 22.02
N THR A 359 -24.03 -11.09 22.98
CA THR A 359 -24.59 -11.18 24.33
C THR A 359 -24.56 -9.82 25.05
N GLU A 360 -23.47 -9.05 24.91
CA GLU A 360 -23.32 -7.72 25.50
C GLU A 360 -24.42 -6.74 25.05
N VAL A 361 -24.83 -6.80 23.78
CA VAL A 361 -25.83 -5.87 23.21
C VAL A 361 -27.24 -6.44 23.05
N GLY A 362 -27.46 -7.68 23.49
CA GLY A 362 -28.74 -8.37 23.41
C GLY A 362 -29.13 -8.83 22.00
N VAL A 363 -28.14 -9.07 21.13
CA VAL A 363 -28.35 -9.65 19.80
C VAL A 363 -28.26 -11.18 19.89
N PRO A 364 -29.19 -11.95 19.30
CA PRO A 364 -29.15 -13.41 19.35
C PRO A 364 -27.93 -13.96 18.60
N VAL A 365 -27.29 -14.97 19.19
CA VAL A 365 -26.20 -15.72 18.53
C VAL A 365 -26.82 -16.80 17.62
N PRO A 366 -26.42 -16.89 16.34
CA PRO A 366 -26.91 -17.94 15.45
C PRO A 366 -26.63 -19.35 15.98
N THR A 367 -27.59 -20.26 15.86
CA THR A 367 -27.44 -21.67 16.24
C THR A 367 -27.21 -22.56 15.02
N ASP A 368 -26.49 -23.68 15.17
CA ASP A 368 -26.22 -24.64 14.08
C ASP A 368 -27.47 -25.32 13.49
N SER A 369 -28.62 -25.19 14.15
CA SER A 369 -29.89 -25.66 13.61
C SER A 369 -30.46 -24.64 12.61
N PRO A 370 -30.67 -24.99 11.33
CA PRO A 370 -31.52 -24.16 10.48
C PRO A 370 -32.88 -24.09 11.17
N ALA A 371 -33.29 -22.88 11.57
CA ALA A 371 -34.55 -22.71 12.25
C ALA A 371 -35.67 -23.30 11.38
N GLU A 372 -36.39 -24.30 11.90
CA GLU A 372 -37.67 -24.77 11.35
C GLU A 372 -38.75 -23.67 11.38
N ASP A 373 -38.47 -22.51 11.96
CA ASP A 373 -39.33 -21.34 11.92
C ASP A 373 -39.07 -20.50 10.66
N VAL A 374 -39.52 -21.03 9.52
CA VAL A 374 -39.89 -20.19 8.37
C VAL A 374 -41.13 -19.39 8.79
N SER A 375 -40.92 -18.20 9.34
CA SER A 375 -41.95 -17.18 9.42
C SER A 375 -42.35 -16.78 7.99
N VAL A 376 -43.49 -17.32 7.55
CA VAL A 376 -44.12 -17.07 6.22
C VAL A 376 -44.51 -15.59 6.01
N TYR A 377 -44.28 -14.71 6.99
CA TYR A 377 -44.64 -13.28 6.92
C TYR A 377 -43.48 -12.29 7.03
N SER A 378 -42.23 -12.76 7.08
CA SER A 378 -41.07 -11.87 6.97
C SER A 378 -40.64 -11.80 5.52
N MET A 379 -41.13 -10.81 4.78
CA MET A 379 -40.41 -10.38 3.57
C MET A 379 -39.02 -9.97 4.03
N ALA A 380 -37.99 -10.53 3.40
CA ALA A 380 -36.63 -10.06 3.59
C ALA A 380 -36.64 -8.54 3.37
N PRO A 381 -36.13 -7.71 4.30
CA PRO A 381 -35.75 -6.37 3.91
C PRO A 381 -34.73 -6.55 2.79
N GLU A 382 -34.99 -5.95 1.63
CA GLU A 382 -33.95 -5.73 0.63
C GLU A 382 -32.76 -5.13 1.38
N VAL A 383 -31.69 -5.91 1.49
CA VAL A 383 -30.39 -5.37 1.85
C VAL A 383 -30.01 -4.50 0.66
N VAL A 384 -30.36 -3.22 0.74
CA VAL A 384 -29.78 -2.22 -0.14
C VAL A 384 -28.30 -2.19 0.22
N ASP A 385 -27.47 -2.80 -0.63
CA ASP A 385 -26.04 -2.62 -0.54
C ASP A 385 -25.75 -1.15 -0.87
N PRO A 386 -25.21 -0.33 0.07
CA PRO A 386 -24.82 1.04 -0.25
C PRO A 386 -23.66 1.11 -1.26
N TRP A 387 -23.11 -0.05 -1.65
CA TRP A 387 -22.11 -0.24 -2.70
C TRP A 387 -22.64 -0.92 -3.96
N GLN A 388 -23.96 -1.19 -4.08
CA GLN A 388 -24.56 -1.52 -5.37
C GLN A 388 -24.53 -0.28 -6.26
N VAL A 389 -23.41 -0.12 -6.96
CA VAL A 389 -23.42 0.53 -8.27
C VAL A 389 -24.21 -0.42 -9.16
N ASP A 390 -25.18 0.07 -9.94
CA ASP A 390 -25.83 -0.74 -10.98
C ASP A 390 -24.72 -1.44 -11.77
N ASP A 391 -24.61 -2.77 -11.64
CA ASP A 391 -23.53 -3.63 -12.19
C ASP A 391 -23.55 -3.71 -13.74
N GLU A 392 -24.29 -2.82 -14.41
CA GLU A 392 -24.14 -2.66 -15.85
C GLU A 392 -22.95 -1.74 -16.11
N PRO A 393 -21.85 -2.24 -16.71
CA PRO A 393 -20.68 -1.43 -16.97
C PRO A 393 -21.09 -0.19 -17.76
N THR A 394 -20.72 0.97 -17.26
CA THR A 394 -21.01 2.25 -17.93
C THR A 394 -20.40 2.22 -19.35
N GLY A 395 -20.96 2.97 -20.31
CA GLY A 395 -20.59 2.83 -21.73
C GLY A 395 -19.07 2.85 -22.02
N LEU A 396 -18.28 3.64 -21.26
CA LEU A 396 -16.82 3.64 -21.37
C LEU A 396 -16.16 2.39 -20.79
N GLU A 397 -16.67 1.87 -19.67
CA GLU A 397 -16.20 0.65 -19.02
C GLU A 397 -16.49 -0.59 -19.87
N ALA A 398 -17.69 -0.68 -20.45
CA ALA A 398 -18.05 -1.73 -21.39
C ALA A 398 -17.13 -1.70 -22.63
N ALA A 399 -16.81 -0.51 -23.15
CA ALA A 399 -15.86 -0.33 -24.24
C ALA A 399 -14.44 -0.79 -23.89
N LEU A 400 -13.96 -0.51 -22.67
CA LEU A 400 -12.63 -0.94 -22.23
C LEU A 400 -12.55 -2.45 -22.05
N ILE A 401 -13.59 -3.06 -21.47
CA ILE A 401 -13.72 -4.51 -21.35
C ILE A 401 -13.76 -5.16 -22.75
N GLY A 402 -14.54 -4.58 -23.67
CA GLY A 402 -14.60 -5.02 -25.06
C GLY A 402 -13.25 -4.91 -25.79
N ALA A 403 -12.52 -3.82 -25.60
CA ALA A 403 -11.20 -3.62 -26.20
C ALA A 403 -10.18 -4.65 -25.69
N ALA A 404 -10.23 -4.98 -24.40
CA ALA A 404 -9.39 -6.03 -23.82
C ALA A 404 -9.73 -7.42 -24.36
N ALA A 405 -11.01 -7.74 -24.54
CA ALA A 405 -11.45 -9.01 -25.13
C ALA A 405 -10.98 -9.16 -26.58
N LEU A 406 -11.09 -8.10 -27.39
CA LEU A 406 -10.59 -8.05 -28.77
C LEU A 406 -9.06 -8.21 -28.83
N GLY A 407 -8.32 -7.50 -27.97
CA GLY A 407 -6.86 -7.64 -27.88
C GLY A 407 -6.43 -9.07 -27.54
N LYS A 408 -7.14 -9.74 -26.65
CA LYS A 408 -6.90 -11.16 -26.28
C LYS A 408 -7.18 -12.11 -27.45
N ALA A 409 -8.11 -11.76 -28.33
CA ALA A 409 -8.40 -12.49 -29.57
C ALA A 409 -7.41 -12.17 -30.71
N GLY A 410 -6.39 -11.33 -30.47
CA GLY A 410 -5.40 -10.93 -31.47
C GLY A 410 -5.86 -9.84 -32.43
N VAL A 411 -6.95 -9.15 -32.10
CA VAL A 411 -7.47 -8.02 -32.87
C VAL A 411 -6.74 -6.74 -32.46
N ASP A 412 -6.14 -6.05 -33.43
CA ASP A 412 -5.42 -4.79 -33.23
C ASP A 412 -6.41 -3.61 -33.14
N VAL A 413 -6.92 -3.37 -31.93
CA VAL A 413 -7.93 -2.34 -31.66
C VAL A 413 -7.40 -0.93 -31.95
N GLU A 414 -6.14 -0.63 -31.63
CA GLU A 414 -5.55 0.69 -31.90
C GLU A 414 -5.52 0.98 -33.40
N ARG A 415 -5.14 -0.02 -34.21
CA ARG A 415 -5.15 0.12 -35.66
C ARG A 415 -6.56 0.27 -36.21
N LEU A 416 -7.53 -0.49 -35.71
CA LEU A 416 -8.93 -0.36 -36.12
C LEU A 416 -9.51 1.03 -35.80
N LEU A 417 -9.17 1.59 -34.65
CA LEU A 417 -9.57 2.95 -34.27
C LEU A 417 -8.90 4.00 -35.16
N ALA A 418 -7.63 3.80 -35.53
CA ALA A 418 -6.89 4.72 -36.39
C ALA A 418 -7.35 4.70 -37.86
N GLU A 419 -7.78 3.54 -38.37
CA GLU A 419 -8.26 3.38 -39.75
C GLU A 419 -9.68 3.95 -39.96
N GLY A 420 -10.47 4.07 -38.88
CA GLY A 420 -11.88 4.44 -38.95
C GLY A 420 -12.73 3.30 -39.56
N GLY A 421 -14.01 3.20 -39.19
CA GLY A 421 -14.91 2.15 -39.68
C GLY A 421 -15.10 0.97 -38.74
N LEU A 422 -14.90 1.15 -37.43
CA LEU A 422 -15.15 0.12 -36.41
C LEU A 422 -16.58 -0.44 -36.51
N ALA A 423 -17.58 0.43 -36.75
CA ALA A 423 -18.98 0.03 -36.90
C ALA A 423 -19.24 -0.85 -38.14
N GLU A 424 -18.57 -0.58 -39.26
CA GLU A 424 -18.72 -1.30 -40.53
C GLU A 424 -18.14 -2.73 -40.48
N ARG A 425 -17.31 -3.01 -39.48
CA ARG A 425 -16.57 -4.27 -39.34
C ARG A 425 -17.08 -5.17 -38.21
N ILE A 426 -18.15 -4.77 -37.52
CA ILE A 426 -18.78 -5.58 -36.46
C ILE A 426 -19.18 -6.94 -37.01
N ASP A 427 -19.83 -6.98 -38.17
CA ASP A 427 -20.35 -8.23 -38.74
C ASP A 427 -19.26 -9.16 -39.28
N GLU A 428 -18.06 -8.62 -39.54
CA GLU A 428 -16.88 -9.37 -39.95
C GLU A 428 -16.25 -10.19 -38.80
N GLN A 429 -16.59 -9.87 -37.54
CA GLN A 429 -16.06 -10.58 -36.38
C GLN A 429 -16.89 -11.82 -36.01
N PRO A 430 -16.26 -12.81 -35.35
CA PRO A 430 -16.97 -13.89 -34.67
C PRO A 430 -18.05 -13.36 -33.72
N GLU A 431 -19.19 -14.06 -33.61
CA GLU A 431 -20.35 -13.66 -32.78
C GLU A 431 -19.96 -13.25 -31.36
N GLU A 432 -19.03 -14.00 -30.76
CA GLU A 432 -18.51 -13.80 -29.40
C GLU A 432 -17.79 -12.45 -29.21
N LEU A 433 -17.36 -11.80 -30.29
CA LEU A 433 -16.62 -10.53 -30.29
C LEU A 433 -17.46 -9.33 -30.79
N ARG A 434 -18.66 -9.58 -31.33
CA ARG A 434 -19.52 -8.52 -31.89
C ARG A 434 -20.00 -7.56 -30.82
N GLN A 435 -20.36 -8.08 -29.64
CA GLN A 435 -20.81 -7.24 -28.52
C GLN A 435 -19.68 -6.32 -28.04
N ALA A 436 -18.47 -6.85 -27.89
CA ALA A 436 -17.28 -6.08 -27.52
C ALA A 436 -17.00 -4.93 -28.50
N MET A 437 -17.19 -5.13 -29.82
CA MET A 437 -17.08 -4.04 -30.79
C MET A 437 -18.22 -3.02 -30.70
N ARG A 438 -19.47 -3.48 -30.48
CA ARG A 438 -20.63 -2.59 -30.30
C ARG A 438 -20.45 -1.68 -29.09
N ASP A 439 -19.92 -2.21 -27.99
CA ASP A 439 -19.68 -1.43 -26.77
C ASP A 439 -18.64 -0.33 -27.02
N ILE A 440 -17.57 -0.63 -27.77
CA ILE A 440 -16.56 0.37 -28.17
C ILE A 440 -17.17 1.43 -29.10
N VAL A 441 -17.97 1.04 -30.09
CA VAL A 441 -18.64 1.98 -31.00
C VAL A 441 -19.59 2.89 -30.22
N ALA A 442 -20.40 2.33 -29.32
CA ALA A 442 -21.35 3.08 -28.51
C ALA A 442 -20.66 4.13 -27.61
N ALA A 443 -19.47 3.83 -27.09
CA ALA A 443 -18.68 4.77 -26.30
C ALA A 443 -18.05 5.89 -27.14
N LEU A 444 -17.66 5.60 -28.38
CA LEU A 444 -17.03 6.57 -29.29
C LEU A 444 -18.06 7.45 -30.00
N GLU A 445 -19.26 6.94 -30.24
CA GLU A 445 -20.34 7.62 -30.96
C GLU A 445 -21.65 7.61 -30.14
N PRO A 446 -21.71 8.30 -28.98
CA PRO A 446 -22.86 8.25 -28.06
C PRO A 446 -24.19 8.81 -28.62
N HIS A 447 -24.22 9.24 -29.88
CA HIS A 447 -25.40 9.75 -30.58
C HIS A 447 -25.74 8.99 -31.88
N ALA A 448 -25.00 7.94 -32.22
CA ALA A 448 -25.32 7.10 -33.36
C ALA A 448 -26.38 6.05 -32.94
N THR A 449 -27.66 6.32 -33.22
CA THR A 449 -28.71 5.29 -33.09
C THR A 449 -28.40 4.14 -34.05
N ILE A 450 -27.94 3.02 -33.52
CA ILE A 450 -27.85 1.75 -34.26
C ILE A 450 -29.29 1.29 -34.49
N HIS A 451 -29.79 1.42 -35.72
CA HIS A 451 -31.09 0.90 -36.08
C HIS A 451 -31.06 -0.63 -36.01
N GLY A 452 -31.70 -1.19 -34.98
CA GLY A 452 -31.97 -2.61 -34.87
C GLY A 452 -33.09 -3.02 -35.84
N GLU A 453 -32.72 -3.33 -37.07
CA GLU A 453 -33.51 -4.20 -37.95
C GLU A 453 -32.56 -5.23 -38.55
N ASP A 454 -32.40 -6.34 -37.83
CA ASP A 454 -32.38 -7.73 -38.33
C ASP A 454 -31.89 -8.65 -37.18
N LEU A 455 -32.85 -9.09 -36.36
CA LEU A 455 -32.74 -10.22 -35.44
C LEU A 455 -33.16 -11.51 -36.14
#